data_AF-A0A2G2M5A3-F1
#
_entry.id   AF-A0A2G2M5A3-F1
#
_cell.length_a   1.000
_cell.length_b   1.000
_cell.length_c   1.000
_cell.angle_alpha   90.00
_cell.angle_beta   90.00
_cell.angle_gamma   90.00
#
_symmetry.space_group_name_H-M   'P 1'
#
loop_
_entity.id
_entity.type
_entity.pdbx_description
1 polymer ?
#
loop_
_entity_poly.entity_id
_entity_poly.type
_entity_poly.pdbx_seq_one_letter_code
_entity_poly.pdbx_strand_id
1 'polypeptide(L)'
;MDFEKIIVTILYIHQTMDIVGVKGYVNRPKMISPDTIGWSILTIFMGLYYFELPYINLVFIGLFGFVLYGLYHFHWKLYFFGATNEKIVGYNNYFKGTHRILAESSTRLVPDTYHIVHSLLYLITFITLCIGLFIR
;
A
#
# COMPACT_ATOMS: atom_id res chain seq x y z
N MET A 1 -6.15 20.49 -11.25
CA MET A 1 -6.23 19.47 -10.18
C MET A 1 -4.93 19.53 -9.41
N ASP A 2 -4.98 19.83 -8.12
CA ASP A 2 -3.79 19.92 -7.27
C ASP A 2 -2.99 18.62 -7.32
N PHE A 3 -1.66 18.71 -7.37
CA PHE A 3 -0.74 17.58 -7.43
C PHE A 3 -1.00 16.53 -6.32
N GLU A 4 -1.36 17.00 -5.12
CA GLU A 4 -1.80 16.15 -3.99
C GLU A 4 -3.00 15.27 -4.37
N LYS A 5 -4.06 15.87 -4.93
CA LYS A 5 -5.26 15.13 -5.36
C LYS A 5 -4.90 14.10 -6.42
N ILE A 6 -4.01 14.42 -7.36
CA ILE A 6 -3.54 13.46 -8.39
C ILE A 6 -2.91 12.23 -7.74
N ILE A 7 -1.95 12.42 -6.85
CA ILE A 7 -1.22 11.32 -6.21
C ILE A 7 -2.14 10.46 -5.34
N VAL A 8 -2.99 11.09 -4.52
CA VAL A 8 -3.98 10.40 -3.68
C VAL A 8 -4.92 9.55 -4.55
N THR A 9 -5.35 10.09 -5.70
CA THR A 9 -6.19 9.34 -6.67
C THR A 9 -5.45 8.14 -7.25
N ILE A 10 -4.20 8.30 -7.65
CA ILE A 10 -3.39 7.21 -8.22
C ILE A 10 -3.21 6.11 -7.19
N LEU A 11 -2.91 6.46 -5.93
CA LEU A 11 -2.83 5.50 -4.84
C LEU A 11 -4.14 4.75 -4.66
N TYR A 12 -5.28 5.46 -4.64
CA TYR A 12 -6.60 4.84 -4.51
C TYR A 12 -6.92 3.88 -5.66
N ILE A 13 -6.62 4.25 -6.91
CA ILE A 13 -6.79 3.39 -8.08
C ILE A 13 -5.92 2.14 -7.95
N HIS A 14 -4.65 2.31 -7.57
CA HIS A 14 -3.73 1.18 -7.37
C HIS A 14 -4.23 0.23 -6.29
N GLN A 15 -4.70 0.74 -5.15
CA GLN A 15 -5.24 -0.07 -4.06
C GLN A 15 -6.58 -0.73 -4.41
N THR A 16 -7.34 -0.15 -5.34
CA THR A 16 -8.54 -0.79 -5.87
C THR A 16 -8.18 -2.07 -6.65
N MET A 17 -6.99 -2.14 -7.26
CA MET A 17 -6.49 -3.35 -7.93
C MET A 17 -6.38 -4.54 -6.96
N ASP A 18 -6.05 -4.29 -5.69
CA ASP A 18 -6.00 -5.30 -4.64
C ASP A 18 -7.36 -5.99 -4.48
N ILE A 19 -8.43 -5.19 -4.42
CA ILE A 19 -9.78 -5.67 -4.12
C ILE A 19 -10.44 -6.33 -5.32
N VAL A 20 -10.18 -5.85 -6.53
CA VAL A 20 -10.70 -6.47 -7.76
C VAL A 20 -9.86 -7.68 -8.17
N GLY A 21 -8.58 -7.69 -7.81
CA GLY A 21 -7.58 -8.62 -8.30
C GLY A 21 -7.20 -8.35 -9.75
N VAL A 22 -5.90 -8.40 -10.04
CA VAL A 22 -5.37 -8.31 -11.41
C VAL A 22 -4.50 -9.54 -11.64
N LYS A 23 -4.93 -10.43 -12.54
CA LYS A 23 -4.28 -11.71 -12.78
C LYS A 23 -2.78 -11.52 -13.04
N GLY A 24 -1.97 -12.22 -12.26
CA GLY A 24 -0.51 -12.16 -12.36
C GLY A 24 0.12 -10.91 -11.76
N TYR A 25 -0.65 -9.98 -11.18
CA TYR A 25 -0.12 -8.79 -10.51
C TYR A 25 -0.46 -8.77 -9.02
N VAL A 26 -1.75 -8.92 -8.68
CA VAL A 26 -2.23 -8.98 -7.30
C VAL A 26 -3.45 -9.90 -7.23
N ASN A 27 -3.50 -10.76 -6.22
CA ASN A 27 -4.59 -11.72 -6.05
C ASN A 27 -5.76 -11.07 -5.32
N ARG A 28 -6.98 -11.33 -5.80
CA ARG A 28 -8.20 -10.85 -5.16
C ARG A 28 -8.35 -11.46 -3.75
N PRO A 29 -8.62 -10.65 -2.70
CA PRO A 29 -8.89 -11.17 -1.38
C PRO A 29 -10.32 -11.76 -1.29
N LYS A 30 -10.62 -12.39 -0.15
CA LYS A 30 -12.01 -12.76 0.18
C LYS A 30 -12.85 -11.49 0.34
N MET A 31 -14.16 -11.58 0.05
CA MET A 31 -15.09 -10.46 0.21
C MET A 31 -15.04 -9.81 1.60
N ILE A 32 -14.84 -10.60 2.64
CA ILE A 32 -14.64 -10.10 4.00
C ILE A 32 -13.21 -10.45 4.38
N SER A 33 -12.31 -9.48 4.22
CA SER A 33 -10.90 -9.55 4.61
C SER A 33 -10.46 -8.20 5.17
N PRO A 34 -9.34 -8.14 5.91
CA PRO A 34 -8.74 -6.87 6.32
C PRO A 34 -8.54 -5.89 5.15
N ASP A 35 -8.14 -6.39 3.98
CA ASP A 35 -7.92 -5.60 2.77
C ASP A 35 -9.22 -4.96 2.27
N THR A 36 -10.29 -5.76 2.14
CA THR A 36 -11.59 -5.27 1.66
C THR A 36 -12.22 -4.28 2.63
N ILE A 37 -12.07 -4.51 3.94
CA ILE A 37 -12.52 -3.57 4.98
C ILE A 37 -11.71 -2.27 4.90
N GLY A 38 -10.38 -2.36 4.83
CA GLY A 38 -9.50 -1.21 4.71
C GLY A 38 -9.79 -0.35 3.47
N TRP A 39 -10.00 -0.99 2.32
CA TRP A 39 -10.37 -0.29 1.09
C TRP A 39 -11.76 0.35 1.16
N SER A 40 -12.72 -0.29 1.82
CA SER A 40 -14.07 0.28 2.01
C SER A 40 -14.01 1.56 2.86
N ILE A 41 -13.23 1.53 3.95
CA ILE A 41 -12.97 2.71 4.78
C ILE A 41 -12.28 3.81 3.97
N LEU A 42 -11.22 3.45 3.22
CA LEU A 42 -10.52 4.39 2.35
C LEU A 42 -11.47 5.02 1.33
N THR A 43 -12.38 4.25 0.73
CA THR A 43 -13.35 4.75 -0.26
C THR A 43 -14.27 5.82 0.33
N ILE A 44 -14.75 5.62 1.57
CA ILE A 44 -15.54 6.62 2.28
C ILE A 44 -14.70 7.89 2.49
N PHE A 45 -13.47 7.74 2.99
CA PHE A 45 -12.56 8.85 3.22
C PHE A 45 -12.15 9.59 1.94
N MET A 46 -12.03 8.90 0.81
CA MET A 46 -11.84 9.51 -0.50
C MET A 46 -12.99 10.44 -0.85
N GLY A 47 -14.23 10.03 -0.62
CA GLY A 47 -15.40 10.91 -0.76
C GLY A 47 -15.28 12.16 0.09
N LEU A 48 -15.01 12.00 1.39
CA LEU A 48 -14.83 13.13 2.31
C LEU A 48 -13.69 14.07 1.91
N TYR A 49 -12.60 13.52 1.37
CA TYR A 49 -11.44 14.27 0.89
C TYR A 49 -11.80 15.16 -0.31
N TYR A 50 -12.58 14.64 -1.26
CA TYR A 50 -13.05 15.43 -2.41
C TYR A 50 -14.13 16.45 -2.06
N PHE A 51 -14.87 16.25 -0.98
CA PHE A 51 -15.77 17.25 -0.41
C PHE A 51 -15.06 18.31 0.44
N GLU A 52 -13.72 18.24 0.54
CA GLU A 52 -12.88 19.24 1.23
C GLU A 52 -13.28 19.44 2.70
N LEU A 53 -13.68 18.35 3.37
CA LEU A 53 -14.04 18.42 4.78
C LEU A 53 -12.84 18.84 5.65
N PRO A 54 -13.06 19.64 6.71
CA PRO A 54 -12.00 20.03 7.62
C PRO A 54 -11.25 18.82 8.19
N TYR A 55 -9.93 18.97 8.35
CA TYR A 55 -9.04 17.96 8.96
C TYR A 55 -8.90 16.63 8.23
N ILE A 56 -9.54 16.42 7.07
CA ILE A 56 -9.45 15.15 6.32
C ILE A 56 -8.01 14.80 5.94
N ASN A 57 -7.16 15.80 5.65
CA ASN A 57 -5.74 15.60 5.37
C ASN A 57 -5.00 14.99 6.58
N LEU A 58 -5.34 15.38 7.81
CA LEU A 58 -4.74 14.81 9.02
C LEU A 58 -5.18 13.35 9.20
N VAL A 59 -6.44 13.03 8.87
CA VAL A 59 -6.93 11.64 8.87
C VAL A 59 -6.14 10.80 7.87
N PHE A 60 -5.91 11.31 6.65
CA PHE A 60 -5.13 10.61 5.63
C PHE A 60 -3.67 10.42 6.06
N ILE A 61 -3.04 11.43 6.65
CA ILE A 61 -1.67 11.31 7.20
C ILE A 61 -1.62 10.23 8.27
N GLY A 62 -2.56 10.21 9.22
CA GLY A 62 -2.64 9.16 10.24
C GLY A 62 -2.83 7.77 9.65
N LEU A 63 -3.79 7.62 8.73
CA LEU A 63 -4.09 6.37 8.05
C LEU A 63 -2.90 5.86 7.23
N PHE A 64 -2.32 6.71 6.39
CA PHE A 64 -1.22 6.33 5.51
C PHE A 64 0.08 6.11 6.29
N GLY A 65 0.29 6.84 7.40
CA GLY A 65 1.35 6.57 8.35
C GLY A 65 1.21 5.18 8.98
N PHE A 66 0.00 4.78 9.37
CA PHE A 66 -0.27 3.43 9.88
C PHE A 66 -0.04 2.34 8.81
N VAL A 67 -0.44 2.58 7.56
CA VAL A 67 -0.16 1.64 6.47
C VAL A 67 1.34 1.53 6.19
N LEU A 68 2.07 2.65 6.14
CA LEU A 68 3.53 2.66 5.99
C LEU A 68 4.23 1.92 7.13
N TYR A 69 3.75 2.05 8.36
CA TYR A 69 4.22 1.27 9.50
C TYR A 69 4.04 -0.24 9.26
N GLY A 70 2.87 -0.67 8.78
CA GLY A 70 2.64 -2.06 8.37
C GLY A 70 3.59 -2.51 7.26
N LEU A 71 3.73 -1.73 6.20
CA LEU A 71 4.61 -2.04 5.06
C LEU A 71 6.08 -2.18 5.49
N TYR A 72 6.53 -1.34 6.41
CA TYR A 72 7.84 -1.46 7.01
C TYR A 72 8.01 -2.80 7.73
N HIS A 73 7.06 -3.19 8.58
CA HIS A 73 7.14 -4.40 9.39
C HIS A 73 7.02 -5.70 8.58
N PHE A 74 6.16 -5.73 7.57
CA PHE A 74 5.87 -6.95 6.79
C PHE A 74 6.73 -7.10 5.54
N HIS A 75 7.35 -6.02 5.04
CA HIS A 75 8.16 -6.07 3.82
C HIS A 75 9.55 -5.49 4.03
N TRP A 76 9.68 -4.19 4.27
CA TRP A 76 10.98 -3.51 4.14
C TRP A 76 11.99 -4.00 5.18
N LYS A 77 11.57 -4.15 6.43
CA LYS A 77 12.43 -4.69 7.49
C LYS A 77 12.96 -6.08 7.13
N LEU A 78 12.11 -6.94 6.59
CA LEU A 78 12.45 -8.32 6.24
C LEU A 78 13.25 -8.43 4.94
N TYR A 79 13.13 -7.44 4.06
CA TYR A 79 13.98 -7.28 2.90
C TYR A 79 15.41 -6.86 3.29
N PHE A 80 15.56 -5.82 4.13
CA PHE A 80 16.89 -5.29 4.48
C PHE A 80 17.64 -6.14 5.51
N PHE A 81 16.95 -6.61 6.55
CA PHE A 81 17.57 -7.33 7.67
C PHE A 81 17.42 -8.86 7.57
N GLY A 82 16.72 -9.35 6.54
CA GLY A 82 16.45 -10.77 6.36
C GLY A 82 15.26 -11.28 7.18
N ALA A 83 14.91 -12.53 6.95
CA ALA A 83 13.83 -13.24 7.64
C ALA A 83 14.21 -14.71 7.85
N THR A 84 13.46 -15.41 8.69
CA THR A 84 13.64 -16.87 8.85
C THR A 84 13.29 -17.59 7.55
N ASN A 85 13.93 -18.73 7.30
CA ASN A 85 13.65 -19.55 6.10
C ASN A 85 12.15 -19.89 5.99
N GLU A 86 11.50 -20.21 7.10
CA GLU A 86 10.05 -20.48 7.14
C GLU A 86 9.23 -19.29 6.63
N LYS A 87 9.56 -18.06 7.05
CA LYS A 87 8.86 -16.84 6.59
C LYS A 87 9.12 -16.57 5.12
N ILE A 88 10.34 -16.77 4.64
CA ILE A 88 10.70 -16.59 3.23
C ILE A 88 9.92 -17.57 2.35
N VAL A 89 9.95 -18.85 2.70
CA VAL A 89 9.22 -19.91 1.98
C VAL A 89 7.72 -19.65 2.01
N GLY A 90 7.16 -19.32 3.18
CA GLY A 90 5.75 -18.98 3.32
C GLY A 90 5.33 -17.79 2.46
N TYR A 91 6.12 -16.72 2.46
CA TYR A 91 5.88 -15.53 1.64
C TYR A 91 5.94 -15.84 0.14
N ASN A 92 6.97 -16.56 -0.31
CA ASN A 92 7.11 -16.93 -1.72
C ASN A 92 5.98 -17.84 -2.20
N ASN A 93 5.53 -18.77 -1.36
CA ASN A 93 4.38 -19.61 -1.66
C ASN A 93 3.07 -18.81 -1.70
N TYR A 94 2.87 -17.86 -0.79
CA TYR A 94 1.66 -17.03 -0.74
C TYR A 94 1.55 -16.15 -1.99
N PHE A 95 2.64 -15.51 -2.40
CA PHE A 95 2.71 -14.66 -3.60
C PHE A 95 3.14 -15.43 -4.85
N LYS A 96 2.97 -16.76 -4.86
CA LYS A 96 3.32 -17.58 -6.01
C LYS A 96 2.41 -17.23 -7.18
N GLY A 97 3.01 -16.83 -8.31
CA GLY A 97 2.29 -16.47 -9.52
C GLY A 97 1.95 -14.99 -9.65
N THR A 98 2.32 -14.14 -8.69
CA THR A 98 2.34 -12.68 -8.90
C THR A 98 3.64 -12.25 -9.57
N HIS A 99 3.59 -11.16 -10.32
CA HIS A 99 4.72 -10.63 -11.06
C HIS A 99 5.79 -10.14 -10.08
N ARG A 100 7.05 -10.44 -10.39
CA ARG A 100 8.21 -10.03 -9.59
C ARG A 100 9.23 -9.32 -10.47
N ILE A 101 9.41 -8.02 -10.23
CA ILE A 101 10.52 -7.25 -10.84
C ILE A 101 11.87 -7.73 -10.29
N LEU A 102 11.91 -8.13 -9.02
CA LEU A 102 13.11 -8.64 -8.35
C LEU A 102 12.95 -10.14 -8.08
N ALA A 103 13.97 -10.92 -8.43
CA ALA A 103 13.98 -12.36 -8.19
C ALA A 103 13.87 -12.68 -6.69
N GLU A 104 13.30 -13.85 -6.38
CA GLU A 104 13.21 -14.31 -4.99
C GLU A 104 14.61 -14.52 -4.40
N SER A 105 14.71 -14.37 -3.08
CA SER A 105 15.94 -14.62 -2.34
C SER A 105 15.71 -15.71 -1.29
N SER A 106 16.75 -16.50 -1.00
CA SER A 106 16.75 -17.48 0.09
C SER A 106 17.11 -16.88 1.44
N THR A 107 17.58 -15.63 1.50
CA THR A 107 18.06 -14.96 2.72
C THR A 107 17.25 -13.73 3.10
N ARG A 108 16.48 -13.17 2.15
CA ARG A 108 15.69 -11.96 2.33
C ARG A 108 14.29 -12.13 1.78
N LEU A 109 13.32 -11.46 2.40
CA LEU A 109 11.96 -11.41 1.86
C LEU A 109 11.90 -10.34 0.79
N VAL A 110 11.77 -10.76 -0.47
CA VAL A 110 11.65 -9.87 -1.63
C VAL A 110 10.17 -9.73 -1.97
N PRO A 111 9.57 -8.53 -1.82
CA PRO A 111 8.17 -8.33 -2.13
C PRO A 111 7.90 -8.49 -3.62
N ASP A 112 6.67 -8.85 -3.97
CA ASP A 112 6.25 -8.84 -5.37
C ASP A 112 6.10 -7.40 -5.91
N THR A 113 5.84 -7.30 -7.21
CA THR A 113 5.80 -6.00 -7.88
C THR A 113 4.69 -5.10 -7.36
N TYR A 114 3.54 -5.68 -7.03
CA TYR A 114 2.43 -4.92 -6.47
C TYR A 114 2.86 -4.25 -5.17
N HIS A 115 3.43 -5.00 -4.22
CA HIS A 115 3.83 -4.46 -2.91
C HIS A 115 4.98 -3.45 -3.00
N ILE A 116 5.89 -3.60 -3.98
CA ILE A 116 6.93 -2.60 -4.26
C ILE A 116 6.31 -1.28 -4.73
N VAL A 117 5.41 -1.32 -5.72
CA VAL A 117 4.76 -0.12 -6.24
C VAL A 117 3.86 0.51 -5.18
N HIS A 118 3.10 -0.32 -4.45
CA HIS A 118 2.23 0.10 -3.36
C HIS A 118 3.02 0.87 -2.28
N SER A 119 4.18 0.35 -1.90
CA SER A 119 5.12 0.99 -0.97
C SER A 119 5.55 2.37 -1.42
N LEU A 120 5.90 2.52 -2.70
CA LEU A 120 6.32 3.81 -3.27
C LEU A 120 5.16 4.80 -3.32
N LEU A 121 3.98 4.37 -3.76
CA LEU A 121 2.80 5.23 -3.83
C LEU A 121 2.39 5.73 -2.45
N TYR A 122 2.37 4.85 -1.44
CA TYR A 122 2.09 5.26 -0.05
C TYR A 122 3.11 6.26 0.47
N LEU A 123 4.40 6.03 0.23
CA LEU A 123 5.46 6.91 0.69
C LEU A 123 5.37 8.30 0.03
N ILE A 124 5.20 8.34 -1.29
CA ILE A 124 5.07 9.59 -2.05
C ILE A 124 3.81 10.36 -1.62
N THR A 125 2.69 9.66 -1.44
CA THR A 125 1.42 10.28 -1.01
C THR A 125 1.55 10.86 0.40
N PHE A 126 2.11 10.10 1.33
CA PHE A 126 2.32 10.53 2.71
C PHE A 126 3.23 11.77 2.78
N ILE A 127 4.36 11.75 2.07
CA ILE A 127 5.27 12.91 2.00
C ILE A 127 4.55 14.13 1.41
N THR A 128 3.79 13.95 0.34
CA THR A 128 3.04 15.04 -0.32
C THR A 128 2.03 15.67 0.63
N LEU A 129 1.26 14.86 1.36
CA LEU A 129 0.30 15.35 2.36
C LEU A 129 1.00 16.08 3.52
N CYS A 130 2.10 15.53 4.03
CA CYS A 130 2.88 16.17 5.08
C CYS A 130 3.44 17.53 4.64
N ILE A 131 4.01 17.62 3.43
CA ILE A 131 4.48 18.89 2.85
C ILE A 131 3.31 19.87 2.69
N GLY A 132 2.16 19.39 2.22
CA GLY A 132 0.94 20.18 2.05
C GLY A 132 0.44 20.84 3.33
N LEU A 133 0.72 20.29 4.51
CA LEU A 133 0.41 20.91 5.80
C LEU A 133 1.28 22.13 6.14
N PHE A 134 2.50 22.20 5.61
CA PHE A 134 3.45 23.28 5.94
C PHE A 134 3.45 24.41 4.90
N ILE A 135 2.93 24.16 3.71
CA ILE A 135 2.97 25.11 2.57
C ILE A 135 1.61 25.78 2.32
N ARG A 136 0.51 25.20 2.80
CA ARG A 136 -0.84 25.80 2.76
C ARG A 136 -1.10 26.64 4.00
#